data_AF-A0A7T7HAJ2-F1
#
_entry.id   AF-A0A7T7HAJ2-F1
#
_cell.length_a   1.000
_cell.length_b   1.000
_cell.length_c   1.000
_cell.angle_alpha   90.00
_cell.angle_beta   90.00
_cell.angle_gamma   90.00
#
_symmetry.space_group_name_H-M   'P 1'
#
loop_
_entity.id
_entity.type
_entity.pdbx_description
1 polymer ?
#
loop_
_entity_poly.entity_id
_entity_poly.type
_entity_poly.pdbx_seq_one_letter_code
_entity_poly.pdbx_strand_id
1 'polypeptide(L)'
;MLLCPISLLCYVLIIALFLYKIIDIAYLMKSIYSTRYFSVLGLSGKVSVYLADSKVAFNNSLERIMEQKWITMFQSAYESWVDWRRTGFPLFTKIPTFNMTGNTIPRRLSYPQIEINVNTSSLQNGPGILVPFESLKSKVWWDQ
;
A
#
# COMPACT_ATOMS: atom_id res chain seq x y z
N MET A 1 -2.29 -21.77 6.33
CA MET A 1 -2.89 -20.93 7.38
C MET A 1 -2.50 -19.49 7.05
N LEU A 2 -3.41 -18.73 6.44
CA LEU A 2 -3.19 -17.33 6.08
C LEU A 2 -3.06 -16.52 7.38
N LEU A 3 -1.83 -16.31 7.83
CA LEU A 3 -1.53 -15.30 8.84
C LEU A 3 -1.71 -13.94 8.17
N CYS A 4 -2.91 -13.37 8.28
CA CYS A 4 -3.02 -11.91 8.24
C CYS A 4 -2.07 -11.40 9.33
N PRO A 5 -0.96 -10.75 8.98
CA PRO A 5 0.02 -10.37 9.99
C PRO A 5 -0.69 -9.40 10.93
N ILE A 6 -0.50 -9.59 12.24
CA ILE A 6 -1.12 -8.74 13.29
C ILE A 6 -0.90 -7.24 13.00
N SER A 7 0.15 -6.88 12.24
CA SER A 7 0.37 -5.54 11.72
C SER A 7 -0.78 -4.98 10.88
N LEU A 8 -1.47 -5.77 10.04
CA LEU A 8 -2.51 -5.28 9.14
C LEU A 8 -3.76 -4.82 9.88
N LEU A 9 -4.27 -5.64 10.82
CA LEU A 9 -5.41 -5.28 11.68
C LEU A 9 -5.14 -3.99 12.44
N CYS A 10 -3.91 -3.86 12.91
CA CYS A 10 -3.46 -2.75 13.72
C CYS A 10 -3.35 -1.47 12.85
N TYR A 11 -2.89 -1.55 11.59
CA TYR A 11 -2.91 -0.41 10.64
C TYR A 11 -4.33 0.01 10.23
N VAL A 12 -5.24 -0.95 10.00
CA VAL A 12 -6.65 -0.64 9.69
C VAL A 12 -7.31 0.08 10.86
N LEU A 13 -7.04 -0.36 12.10
CA LEU A 13 -7.46 0.33 13.32
C LEU A 13 -6.85 1.74 13.40
N ILE A 14 -5.56 1.93 13.09
CA ILE A 14 -4.93 3.26 13.11
C ILE A 14 -5.54 4.21 12.08
N ILE A 15 -5.77 3.75 10.85
CA ILE A 15 -6.39 4.57 9.80
C ILE A 15 -7.82 4.92 10.18
N ALA A 16 -8.58 3.96 10.71
CA ALA A 16 -9.92 4.21 11.23
C ALA A 16 -9.89 5.23 12.39
N LEU A 17 -8.99 5.05 13.36
CA LEU A 17 -8.86 5.95 14.50
C LEU A 17 -8.38 7.37 14.10
N PHE A 18 -7.58 7.51 13.04
CA PHE A 18 -7.25 8.81 12.41
C PHE A 18 -8.48 9.51 11.85
N LEU A 19 -9.36 8.76 11.19
CA LEU A 19 -10.61 9.30 10.65
C LEU A 19 -11.60 9.69 11.77
N TYR A 20 -11.55 9.02 12.92
CA TYR A 20 -12.45 9.30 14.05
C TYR A 20 -11.87 10.23 15.14
N LYS A 21 -10.57 10.60 15.10
CA LYS A 21 -9.89 11.46 16.10
C LYS A 21 -10.02 10.99 17.58
N ILE A 22 -10.19 9.69 17.82
CA ILE A 22 -10.57 9.18 19.15
C ILE A 22 -9.37 8.98 20.11
N ILE A 23 -8.14 8.83 19.61
CA ILE A 23 -6.92 8.55 20.41
C ILE A 23 -5.70 9.23 19.76
N ASP A 24 -4.72 9.66 20.58
CA ASP A 24 -3.39 10.13 20.11
C ASP A 24 -2.68 9.04 19.28
N ILE A 25 -2.84 9.11 17.96
CA ILE A 25 -2.25 8.19 16.97
C ILE A 25 -0.72 8.12 17.06
N ALA A 26 -0.09 9.17 17.61
CA ALA A 26 1.33 9.22 17.94
C ALA A 26 1.77 8.09 18.89
N TYR A 27 0.90 7.67 19.83
CA TYR A 27 1.22 6.64 20.83
C TYR A 27 1.12 5.22 20.24
N LEU A 28 0.15 5.00 19.35
CA LEU A 28 -0.09 3.73 18.66
C LEU A 28 0.99 3.40 17.62
N MET A 29 1.49 4.40 16.88
CA MET A 29 2.61 4.21 15.95
C MET A 29 3.94 3.92 16.67
N LYS A 30 4.22 4.63 17.77
CA LYS A 30 5.47 4.45 18.55
C LYS A 30 5.61 3.06 19.17
N SER A 31 4.51 2.44 19.58
CA SER A 31 4.58 1.27 20.48
C SER A 31 4.60 -0.09 19.76
N ILE A 32 3.87 -0.27 18.64
CA ILE A 32 3.52 -1.63 18.18
C ILE A 32 4.28 -2.11 16.92
N TYR A 33 4.62 -1.24 15.96
CA TYR A 33 5.03 -1.69 14.61
C TYR A 33 6.54 -1.75 14.40
N SER A 34 7.26 -0.66 14.72
CA SER A 34 8.73 -0.66 14.67
C SER A 34 9.27 -1.69 15.67
N THR A 35 8.76 -1.74 16.90
CA THR A 35 9.30 -2.63 17.94
C THR A 35 9.14 -4.12 17.59
N ARG A 36 7.98 -4.54 17.04
CA ARG A 36 7.75 -5.93 16.61
C ARG A 36 8.61 -6.29 15.41
N TYR A 37 8.62 -5.42 14.39
CA TYR A 37 9.37 -5.66 13.17
C TYR A 37 10.88 -5.69 13.43
N PHE A 38 11.40 -4.75 14.22
CA PHE A 38 12.80 -4.75 14.65
C PHE A 38 13.11 -5.94 15.56
N SER A 39 12.16 -6.43 16.36
CA SER A 39 12.35 -7.67 17.13
C SER A 39 12.46 -8.90 16.24
N VAL A 40 11.65 -9.02 15.19
CA VAL A 40 11.73 -10.12 14.22
C VAL A 40 13.05 -10.10 13.47
N LEU A 41 13.58 -8.91 13.18
CA LEU A 41 14.88 -8.74 12.54
C LEU A 41 16.08 -8.82 13.51
N GLY A 42 15.85 -8.99 14.83
CA GLY A 42 16.93 -9.03 15.83
C GLY A 42 17.58 -7.68 16.13
N LEU A 43 16.93 -6.57 15.79
CA LEU A 43 17.42 -5.18 15.91
C LEU A 43 16.71 -4.38 17.01
N SER A 44 16.19 -5.04 18.05
CA SER A 44 15.40 -4.41 19.12
C SER A 44 16.08 -3.20 19.78
N GLY A 45 17.41 -3.20 19.90
CA GLY A 45 18.19 -2.08 20.45
C GLY A 45 18.31 -0.83 19.56
N LYS A 46 17.84 -0.88 18.30
CA LYS A 46 17.91 0.24 17.35
C LYS A 46 16.60 1.04 17.24
N VAL A 47 15.55 0.62 17.93
CA VAL A 47 14.22 1.22 17.85
C VAL A 47 14.22 2.69 18.32
N SER A 48 14.87 2.98 19.45
CA SER A 48 14.94 4.34 20.00
C SER A 48 15.61 5.33 19.06
N VAL A 49 16.71 4.92 18.42
CA VAL A 49 17.45 5.72 17.44
C VAL A 49 16.60 5.96 16.19
N TYR A 50 15.92 4.92 15.69
CA TYR A 50 15.05 5.02 14.53
C TYR A 50 13.88 6.00 14.76
N LEU A 51 13.22 5.90 15.92
CA LEU A 51 12.09 6.76 16.27
C LEU A 51 12.49 8.21 16.56
N ALA A 52 13.77 8.47 16.86
CA ALA A 52 14.30 9.81 17.09
C ALA A 52 14.68 10.55 15.79
N ASP A 53 14.78 9.85 14.66
CA ASP A 53 15.08 10.48 13.37
C ASP A 53 13.92 11.40 12.96
N SER A 54 14.23 12.65 12.63
CA SER A 54 13.32 13.66 12.07
C SER A 54 12.52 13.16 10.85
N LYS A 55 13.09 12.23 10.06
CA LYS A 55 12.44 11.61 8.90
C LYS A 55 11.42 10.53 9.27
N VAL A 56 11.45 10.02 10.49
CA VAL A 56 10.57 8.96 10.99
C VAL A 56 9.57 9.53 11.99
N ALA A 57 9.96 10.57 12.73
CA ALA A 57 9.15 11.24 13.71
C ALA A 57 7.78 11.61 13.13
N PHE A 58 6.74 11.28 13.91
CA PHE A 58 5.36 11.54 13.53
C PHE A 58 5.11 13.04 13.49
N ASN A 59 4.55 13.52 12.38
CA ASN A 59 4.30 14.93 12.09
C ASN A 59 2.80 15.23 11.89
N ASN A 60 1.91 14.38 12.41
CA ASN A 60 0.45 14.45 12.18
C ASN A 60 0.01 14.34 10.70
N SER A 61 0.88 13.92 9.78
CA SER A 61 0.50 13.73 8.38
C SER A 61 0.13 12.28 8.07
N LEU A 62 -0.88 12.11 7.20
CA LEU A 62 -1.22 10.79 6.64
C LEU A 62 -0.05 10.21 5.84
N GLU A 63 0.69 11.06 5.13
CA GLU A 63 1.89 10.70 4.39
C GLU A 63 2.89 9.95 5.28
N ARG A 64 3.21 10.48 6.47
CA ARG A 64 4.15 9.84 7.39
C ARG A 64 3.66 8.47 7.86
N ILE A 65 2.36 8.34 8.12
CA ILE A 65 1.75 7.06 8.50
C ILE A 65 1.92 6.05 7.36
N MET A 66 1.58 6.46 6.13
CA MET A 66 1.60 5.59 4.96
C MET A 66 3.03 5.21 4.53
N GLU A 67 4.01 6.11 4.67
CA GLU A 67 5.42 5.80 4.44
C GLU A 67 5.95 4.74 5.40
N GLN A 68 5.66 4.89 6.70
CA GLN A 68 6.08 3.92 7.71
C GLN A 68 5.38 2.57 7.50
N LYS A 69 4.09 2.61 7.14
CA LYS A 69 3.33 1.43 6.75
C LYS A 69 3.98 0.70 5.57
N TRP A 70 4.29 1.43 4.50
CA TRP A 70 4.95 0.90 3.30
C TRP A 70 6.26 0.17 3.63
N ILE A 71 7.12 0.76 4.48
CA ILE A 71 8.40 0.15 4.90
C ILE A 71 8.16 -1.17 5.66
N THR A 72 7.23 -1.17 6.61
CA THR A 72 6.97 -2.37 7.41
C THR A 72 6.31 -3.50 6.61
N MET A 73 5.62 -3.16 5.53
CA MET A 73 4.86 -4.10 4.71
C MET A 73 5.63 -4.63 3.50
N PHE A 74 6.97 -4.56 3.51
CA PHE A 74 7.81 -5.06 2.41
C PHE A 74 7.57 -6.55 2.05
N GLN A 75 7.17 -7.38 3.01
CA GLN A 75 6.82 -8.80 2.78
C GLN A 75 5.41 -8.98 2.18
N SER A 76 4.55 -7.95 2.29
CA SER A 76 3.16 -7.92 1.82
C SER A 76 3.02 -6.85 0.73
N ALA A 77 3.65 -7.13 -0.41
CA ALA A 77 3.75 -6.19 -1.51
C ALA A 77 2.37 -5.88 -2.15
N TYR A 78 1.45 -6.84 -2.16
CA TYR A 78 0.10 -6.65 -2.70
C TYR A 78 -0.72 -5.64 -1.90
N GLU A 79 -0.72 -5.77 -0.58
CA GLU A 79 -1.42 -4.85 0.31
C GLU A 79 -0.80 -3.46 0.25
N SER A 80 0.53 -3.38 0.21
CA SER A 80 1.25 -2.12 0.04
C SER A 80 0.85 -1.42 -1.27
N TRP A 81 0.71 -2.18 -2.37
CA TRP A 81 0.26 -1.65 -3.66
C TRP A 81 -1.23 -1.23 -3.67
N VAL A 82 -2.10 -1.92 -2.92
CA VAL A 82 -3.49 -1.50 -2.71
C VAL A 82 -3.56 -0.19 -1.92
N ASP A 83 -2.78 -0.09 -0.84
CA ASP A 83 -2.70 1.10 0.00
C ASP A 83 -2.19 2.32 -0.77
N TRP A 84 -1.17 2.14 -1.60
CA TRP A 84 -0.65 3.20 -2.46
C TRP A 84 -1.72 3.68 -3.46
N ARG A 85 -2.47 2.78 -4.08
CA ARG A 85 -3.57 3.18 -5.00
C ARG A 85 -4.65 3.99 -4.27
N ARG A 86 -5.05 3.56 -3.07
CA ARG A 86 -6.09 4.23 -2.27
C ARG A 86 -5.66 5.61 -1.76
N THR A 87 -4.38 5.80 -1.43
CA THR A 87 -3.91 6.99 -0.71
C THR A 87 -2.97 7.90 -1.51
N GLY A 88 -2.36 7.39 -2.58
CA GLY A 88 -1.31 8.07 -3.35
C GLY A 88 0.07 8.10 -2.68
N PHE A 89 0.21 7.53 -1.48
CA PHE A 89 1.47 7.52 -0.71
C PHE A 89 2.11 6.12 -0.66
N PRO A 90 3.45 6.01 -0.68
CA PRO A 90 4.43 7.09 -0.79
C PRO A 90 4.47 7.72 -2.20
N LEU A 91 4.94 8.97 -2.30
CA LEU A 91 5.08 9.66 -3.57
C LEU A 91 6.27 9.09 -4.35
N PHE A 92 5.98 8.37 -5.43
CA PHE A 92 7.01 7.85 -6.33
C PHE A 92 7.46 8.93 -7.32
N THR A 93 8.68 9.44 -7.13
CA THR A 93 9.27 10.50 -7.97
C THR A 93 10.04 9.97 -9.18
N LYS A 94 10.40 8.68 -9.18
CA LYS A 94 11.17 8.03 -10.25
C LYS A 94 10.36 6.88 -10.83
N ILE A 95 9.81 7.09 -12.02
CA ILE A 95 9.21 6.03 -12.82
C ILE A 95 10.23 5.65 -13.89
N PRO A 96 10.60 4.35 -14.03
CA PRO A 96 11.56 3.92 -15.04
C PRO A 96 11.13 4.38 -16.42
N THR A 97 12.02 4.96 -17.24
CA THR A 97 11.68 5.47 -18.58
C THR A 97 11.43 4.37 -19.61
N PHE A 98 11.95 3.16 -19.35
CA PHE A 98 11.72 1.99 -20.18
C PHE A 98 10.55 1.17 -19.61
N ASN A 99 9.32 1.51 -20.00
CA ASN A 99 8.13 0.75 -19.65
C ASN A 99 7.11 0.78 -20.79
N MET A 100 6.20 -0.19 -20.80
CA MET A 100 5.11 -0.29 -21.80
C MET A 100 3.88 0.54 -21.41
N THR A 101 3.91 1.21 -20.25
CA THR A 101 2.78 1.96 -19.68
C THR A 101 2.91 3.47 -19.85
N GLY A 102 3.92 3.95 -20.57
CA GLY A 102 4.16 5.37 -20.82
C GLY A 102 4.50 6.16 -19.55
N ASN A 103 5.40 5.64 -18.72
CA ASN A 103 5.81 6.27 -17.45
C ASN A 103 4.69 6.38 -16.42
N THR A 104 3.72 5.46 -16.48
CA THR A 104 2.64 5.37 -15.50
C THR A 104 2.77 4.06 -14.71
N ILE A 105 2.70 4.15 -13.39
CA ILE A 105 2.69 2.96 -12.53
C ILE A 105 1.35 2.24 -12.73
N PRO A 106 1.34 0.91 -13.00
CA PRO A 106 0.11 0.15 -13.17
C PRO A 106 -0.85 0.29 -11.99
N ARG A 107 -2.13 0.57 -12.30
CA ARG A 107 -3.25 0.70 -11.35
C ARG A 107 -4.09 -0.58 -11.25
N ARG A 108 -3.92 -1.52 -12.17
CA ARG A 108 -4.54 -2.86 -12.14
C ARG A 108 -3.73 -3.87 -12.95
N LEU A 109 -4.10 -5.14 -12.83
CA LEU A 109 -3.62 -6.20 -13.71
C LEU A 109 -4.60 -6.44 -14.86
N SER A 110 -4.06 -6.89 -16.00
CA SER A 110 -4.86 -7.32 -17.16
C SER A 110 -5.56 -8.64 -16.89
N TYR A 111 -6.73 -8.84 -17.48
CA TYR A 111 -7.36 -10.15 -17.50
C TYR A 111 -6.49 -11.13 -18.28
N PRO A 112 -6.46 -12.43 -17.89
CA PRO A 112 -5.71 -13.43 -18.63
C PRO A 112 -6.33 -13.64 -20.01
N GLN A 113 -5.49 -14.00 -21.00
CA GLN A 113 -5.93 -14.15 -22.39
C GLN A 113 -7.06 -15.19 -22.55
N ILE A 114 -7.08 -16.22 -21.71
CA ILE A 114 -8.12 -17.26 -21.77
C ILE A 114 -9.52 -16.70 -21.49
N GLU A 115 -9.67 -15.83 -20.49
CA GLU A 115 -10.94 -15.18 -20.16
C GLU A 115 -11.42 -14.28 -21.30
N ILE A 116 -10.48 -13.61 -21.97
CA ILE A 116 -10.78 -12.79 -23.15
C ILE A 116 -11.31 -13.65 -24.30
N ASN A 117 -10.74 -14.86 -24.49
CA ASN A 117 -11.13 -15.76 -25.58
C ASN A 117 -12.45 -16.50 -25.30
N VAL A 118 -12.72 -16.88 -24.05
CA VAL A 118 -13.87 -17.74 -23.71
C VAL A 118 -15.09 -16.96 -23.23
N ASN A 119 -14.91 -15.75 -22.70
CA ASN A 119 -15.97 -14.95 -22.07
C ASN A 119 -16.00 -13.50 -22.56
N THR A 120 -15.73 -13.31 -23.84
CA THR A 120 -15.63 -11.99 -24.49
C THR A 120 -16.88 -11.13 -24.27
N SER A 121 -18.07 -11.71 -24.40
CA SER A 121 -19.35 -11.00 -24.28
C SER A 121 -19.58 -10.42 -22.89
N SER A 122 -19.27 -11.17 -21.82
CA SER A 122 -19.41 -10.66 -20.45
C SER A 122 -18.40 -9.55 -20.13
N LEU A 123 -17.20 -9.62 -20.70
CA LEU A 123 -16.20 -8.55 -20.55
C LEU A 123 -16.66 -7.26 -21.25
N GLN A 124 -17.23 -7.35 -22.45
CA GLN A 124 -17.78 -6.18 -23.17
C GLN A 124 -18.94 -5.53 -22.42
N ASN A 125 -19.82 -6.33 -21.82
CA ASN A 125 -20.97 -5.83 -21.06
C ASN A 125 -20.60 -5.31 -19.66
N GLY A 126 -19.40 -5.62 -19.16
CA GLY A 126 -18.95 -5.24 -17.82
C GLY A 126 -17.73 -4.32 -17.85
N PRO A 127 -16.55 -4.79 -17.42
CA PRO A 127 -15.37 -3.94 -17.23
C PRO A 127 -14.69 -3.46 -18.53
N GLY A 128 -15.16 -3.90 -19.70
CA GLY A 128 -14.58 -3.65 -21.02
C GLY A 128 -13.52 -4.68 -21.43
N ILE A 129 -13.35 -4.90 -22.73
CA ILE A 129 -12.16 -5.60 -23.28
C ILE A 129 -11.04 -4.58 -23.33
N LEU A 130 -10.16 -4.64 -22.35
CA LEU A 130 -9.08 -3.67 -22.23
C LEU A 130 -7.83 -4.22 -22.92
N VAL A 131 -7.30 -3.45 -23.87
CA VAL A 131 -6.01 -3.72 -24.52
C VAL A 131 -4.92 -3.85 -23.44
N PRO A 132 -3.99 -4.81 -23.51
CA PRO A 132 -3.14 -5.18 -22.37
C PRO A 132 -2.30 -4.06 -21.73
N PHE A 133 -2.08 -2.94 -22.43
CA PHE A 133 -1.29 -1.79 -21.96
C PHE A 133 -2.15 -0.59 -21.53
N GLU A 134 -3.35 -0.43 -22.09
CA GLU A 134 -4.31 0.60 -21.64
C GLU A 134 -5.07 0.13 -20.39
N SER A 135 -5.32 -1.18 -20.27
CA SER A 135 -5.91 -1.80 -19.09
C SER A 135 -5.13 -1.43 -17.83
N LEU A 136 -3.80 -1.49 -17.87
CA LEU A 136 -2.91 -1.27 -16.73
C LEU A 136 -3.03 0.13 -16.12
N LYS A 137 -3.44 1.13 -16.91
CA LYS A 137 -3.58 2.52 -16.45
C LYS A 137 -4.96 2.81 -15.87
N SER A 138 -5.98 2.03 -16.25
CA SER A 138 -7.35 2.26 -15.78
C SER A 138 -7.50 1.96 -14.29
N LYS A 139 -8.20 2.86 -13.58
CA LYS A 139 -8.44 2.77 -12.15
C LYS A 139 -9.49 1.70 -11.83
N VAL A 140 -9.39 1.12 -10.63
CA VAL A 140 -10.43 0.26 -10.07
C VAL A 140 -11.52 1.13 -9.42
N TRP A 141 -12.73 0.62 -9.22
CA TRP A 141 -13.86 1.39 -8.68
C TRP A 141 -13.60 2.06 -7.32
N TRP A 142 -12.75 1.49 -6.48
CA TRP A 142 -12.36 2.04 -5.16
C TRP A 142 -11.12 2.94 -5.23
N ASP A 143 -10.46 2.99 -6.40
CA ASP A 143 -9.25 3.74 -6.66
C ASP A 143 -9.65 5.14 -7.15
N GLN A 144 -9.76 6.11 -6.24
CA GLN A 144 -10.22 7.47 -6.55
C GLN A 144 -9.16 8.34 -7.27
#